data_AF-A0A958UL68-F1
#
_entry.id   AF-A0A958UL68-F1
#
_cell.length_a   1.000
_cell.length_b   1.000
_cell.length_c   1.000
_cell.angle_alpha   90.00
_cell.angle_beta   90.00
_cell.angle_gamma   90.00
#
_symmetry.space_group_name_H-M   'P 1'
#
loop_
_entity.id
_entity.type
_entity.pdbx_description
1 polymer ?
#
loop_
_entity_poly.entity_id
_entity_poly.type
_entity_poly.pdbx_seq_one_letter_code
_entity_poly.pdbx_strand_id
1 'polypeptide(L)'
;DDYVNNITERLNLYTKLNELKNETELQKFEKELLDRFGEMPKQAEDLLNSVRIKWIAISMGLERLVMKQKKMVGYFVADQQSSFYQSEAFTKVLQYVQSHPQKVTMKEKQTRNGLRLLLTFEEISSVDKALQALKKFE
;
A
#
# COMPACT_ATOMS: atom_id res chain seq x y z
N ASP A 1 -2.99 -1.69 24.41
CA ASP A 1 -1.84 -1.16 23.64
C ASP A 1 -0.62 -2.02 23.99
N ASP A 2 -0.83 -3.34 23.99
CA ASP A 2 -0.19 -4.22 25.00
C ASP A 2 0.85 -5.19 24.40
N TYR A 3 0.95 -5.21 23.08
CA TYR A 3 1.87 -6.11 22.38
C TYR A 3 3.34 -5.72 22.59
N VAL A 4 3.62 -4.40 22.59
CA VAL A 4 4.91 -3.85 23.01
C VAL A 4 4.64 -2.78 24.06
N ASN A 5 4.76 -3.18 25.33
CA ASN A 5 4.46 -2.35 26.49
C ASN A 5 5.50 -1.26 26.76
N ASN A 6 6.75 -1.48 26.34
CA ASN A 6 7.81 -0.49 26.50
C ASN A 6 7.75 0.54 25.36
N ILE A 7 7.50 1.80 25.71
CA ILE A 7 7.34 2.90 24.75
C ILE A 7 8.61 3.12 23.92
N THR A 8 9.78 3.13 24.56
CA THR A 8 11.07 3.31 23.88
C THR A 8 11.33 2.20 22.88
N GLU A 9 11.08 0.94 23.27
CA GLU A 9 11.21 -0.21 22.37
C GLU A 9 10.24 -0.10 21.19
N ARG A 10 8.99 0.26 21.45
CA ARG A 10 7.98 0.43 20.42
C ARG A 10 8.36 1.52 19.40
N LEU A 11 8.90 2.64 19.86
CA LEU A 11 9.41 3.70 18.99
C LEU A 11 10.62 3.22 18.17
N ASN A 12 11.55 2.47 18.77
CA ASN A 12 12.68 1.89 18.05
C ASN A 12 12.23 0.91 16.95
N LEU A 13 11.22 0.07 17.25
CA LEU A 13 10.63 -0.85 16.27
C LEU A 13 9.96 -0.10 15.12
N TYR A 14 9.26 1.02 15.37
CA TYR A 14 8.70 1.85 14.30
C TYR A 14 9.79 2.47 13.42
N THR A 15 10.88 2.98 14.01
CA THR A 15 12.02 3.50 13.27
C THR A 15 12.63 2.41 12.40
N LYS A 16 12.91 1.23 12.97
CA LYS A 16 13.46 0.08 12.24
C LYS A 16 12.54 -0.35 11.09
N LEU A 17 11.23 -0.44 11.32
CA LEU A 17 10.24 -0.79 10.30
C LEU A 17 10.27 0.19 9.11
N ASN A 18 10.44 1.49 9.37
CA ASN A 18 10.46 2.52 8.33
C ASN A 18 11.77 2.50 7.49
N GLU A 19 12.84 1.90 8.00
CA GLU A 19 14.13 1.77 7.30
C GLU A 19 14.21 0.56 6.39
N LEU A 20 13.29 -0.42 6.54
CA LEU A 20 13.28 -1.64 5.73
C LEU A 20 13.00 -1.31 4.26
N LYS A 21 13.71 -2.00 3.37
CA LYS A 21 13.70 -1.71 1.92
C LYS A 21 13.07 -2.80 1.07
N ASN A 22 12.90 -4.00 1.61
CA ASN A 22 12.44 -5.15 0.85
C ASN A 22 11.75 -6.21 1.72
N GLU A 23 11.04 -7.12 1.07
CA GLU A 23 10.27 -8.19 1.72
C GLU A 23 11.14 -9.11 2.59
N THR A 24 12.38 -9.39 2.18
CA THR A 24 13.31 -10.23 2.95
C THR A 24 13.65 -9.61 4.31
N GLU A 25 13.90 -8.30 4.34
CA GLU A 25 14.14 -7.55 5.57
C GLU A 25 12.89 -7.50 6.46
N LEU A 26 11.71 -7.31 5.86
CA LEU A 26 10.42 -7.33 6.58
C LEU A 26 10.13 -8.68 7.21
N GLN A 27 10.39 -9.78 6.50
CA GLN A 27 10.22 -11.14 7.04
C GLN A 27 11.18 -11.43 8.19
N LYS A 28 12.42 -10.90 8.14
CA LYS A 28 13.35 -11.00 9.27
C LYS A 28 12.84 -10.22 10.48
N PHE A 29 12.39 -8.99 10.26
CA PHE A 29 11.79 -8.16 11.30
C PHE A 29 10.55 -8.83 11.91
N GLU A 30 9.68 -9.41 11.09
CA GLU A 30 8.50 -10.16 11.52
C GLU A 30 8.87 -11.34 12.42
N LYS A 31 9.90 -12.12 12.04
CA LYS A 31 10.41 -13.23 12.87
C LYS A 31 10.98 -12.76 14.20
N GLU A 32 11.73 -11.65 14.21
CA GLU A 32 12.23 -11.06 15.45
C GLU A 32 11.10 -10.61 16.38
N LEU A 33 10.01 -10.06 15.83
CA LEU A 33 8.84 -9.70 16.62
C LEU A 33 8.19 -10.94 17.25
N LEU A 34 8.01 -12.01 16.47
CA LEU A 34 7.42 -13.26 16.96
C LEU A 34 8.27 -13.91 18.06
N ASP A 35 9.59 -13.93 17.89
CA ASP A 35 10.53 -14.49 18.85
C ASP A 35 10.52 -13.73 20.19
N ARG A 36 10.41 -12.39 20.14
CA ARG A 36 10.52 -11.53 21.32
C ARG A 36 9.19 -11.24 22.02
N PHE A 37 8.10 -11.16 21.27
CA PHE A 37 6.80 -10.68 21.77
C PHE A 37 5.68 -11.72 21.58
N GLY A 38 5.94 -12.85 20.92
CA GLY A 38 4.94 -13.89 20.67
C GLY A 38 4.04 -13.57 19.48
N GLU A 39 2.83 -14.13 19.47
CA GLU A 39 1.90 -13.98 18.34
C GLU A 39 1.48 -12.52 18.13
N MET A 40 1.58 -12.05 16.88
CA MET A 40 1.22 -10.68 16.54
C MET A 40 -0.29 -10.47 16.58
N PRO A 41 -0.79 -9.39 17.21
CA PRO A 41 -2.18 -9.01 17.07
C PRO A 41 -2.44 -8.45 15.67
N LYS A 42 -3.72 -8.45 15.28
CA LYS A 42 -4.14 -8.02 13.94
C LYS A 42 -3.62 -6.64 13.52
N GLN A 43 -3.54 -5.71 14.47
CA GLN A 43 -3.06 -4.35 14.22
C GLN A 43 -1.57 -4.32 13.85
N ALA A 44 -0.75 -5.22 14.43
CA ALA A 44 0.66 -5.34 14.08
C ALA A 44 0.85 -5.99 12.71
N GLU A 45 0.08 -7.04 12.38
CA GLU A 45 0.07 -7.62 11.03
C GLU A 45 -0.33 -6.58 9.97
N ASP A 46 -1.40 -5.83 10.22
CA ASP A 46 -1.89 -4.80 9.31
C ASP A 46 -0.86 -3.68 9.14
N LEU A 47 -0.08 -3.37 10.16
CA LEU A 47 1.04 -2.44 10.04
C LEU A 47 2.13 -2.98 9.11
N LEU A 48 2.55 -4.25 9.23
CA LEU A 48 3.54 -4.84 8.32
C LEU A 48 2.99 -4.89 6.88
N ASN A 49 1.72 -5.23 6.72
CA ASN A 49 1.05 -5.23 5.41
C ASN A 49 0.95 -3.83 4.81
N SER A 50 0.84 -2.78 5.63
CA SER A 50 0.87 -1.39 5.13
C SER A 50 2.21 -1.02 4.49
N VAL A 51 3.32 -1.60 4.97
CA VAL A 51 4.65 -1.43 4.36
C VAL A 51 4.72 -2.13 3.00
N ARG A 52 4.21 -3.36 2.90
CA ARG A 52 4.11 -4.09 1.62
C ARG A 52 3.25 -3.32 0.61
N ILE A 53 2.08 -2.86 1.05
CA ILE A 53 1.18 -2.00 0.24
C ILE A 53 1.90 -0.75 -0.24
N LYS A 54 2.68 -0.08 0.63
CA LYS A 54 3.44 1.12 0.27
C LYS A 54 4.43 0.83 -0.86
N TRP A 55 5.17 -0.28 -0.80
CA TRP A 55 6.12 -0.65 -1.85
C TRP A 55 5.44 -0.91 -3.20
N ILE A 56 4.35 -1.68 -3.20
CA ILE A 56 3.59 -1.96 -4.43
C ILE A 56 2.95 -0.68 -4.97
N ALA A 57 2.39 0.17 -4.11
CA ALA A 57 1.81 1.44 -4.52
C ALA A 57 2.84 2.36 -5.18
N ILE A 58 4.07 2.42 -4.65
CA ILE A 58 5.17 3.20 -5.23
C ILE A 58 5.57 2.64 -6.60
N SER A 59 5.70 1.33 -6.76
CA SER A 59 6.04 0.73 -8.07
C SER A 59 4.94 0.96 -9.12
N MET A 60 3.69 1.09 -8.68
CA MET A 60 2.55 1.48 -9.49
C MET A 60 2.44 3.00 -9.74
N GLY A 61 3.38 3.83 -9.27
CA GLY A 61 3.34 5.29 -9.42
C GLY A 61 2.22 5.99 -8.65
N LEU A 62 1.72 5.37 -7.58
CA LEU A 62 0.75 5.98 -6.68
C LEU A 62 1.48 6.79 -5.60
N GLU A 63 1.24 8.10 -5.56
CA GLU A 63 1.78 8.99 -4.51
C GLU A 63 0.99 8.91 -3.21
N ARG A 64 -0.28 8.50 -3.29
CA ARG A 64 -1.17 8.44 -2.15
C ARG A 64 -2.17 7.31 -2.31
N LEU A 65 -2.46 6.63 -1.21
CA LEU A 65 -3.49 5.59 -1.12
C LEU A 65 -4.42 5.90 0.04
N VAL A 66 -5.74 5.81 -0.19
CA VAL A 66 -6.77 6.10 0.81
C VAL A 66 -7.80 5.00 0.82
N MET A 67 -7.99 4.34 1.96
CA MET A 67 -9.08 3.41 2.18
C MET A 67 -10.25 4.12 2.87
N LYS A 68 -11.44 4.07 2.28
CA LYS A 68 -12.67 4.64 2.86
C LYS A 68 -13.90 4.03 2.22
N GLN A 69 -15.00 3.95 2.97
CA GLN A 69 -16.31 3.50 2.45
C GLN A 69 -16.24 2.18 1.66
N LYS A 70 -15.49 1.20 2.16
CA LYS A 70 -15.23 -0.10 1.49
C LYS A 70 -14.55 0.01 0.11
N LYS A 71 -13.82 1.10 -0.13
CA LYS A 71 -13.02 1.33 -1.34
C LYS A 71 -11.59 1.67 -0.99
N MET A 72 -10.69 1.41 -1.92
CA MET A 72 -9.31 1.89 -1.88
C MET A 72 -9.05 2.78 -3.09
N VAL A 73 -8.63 4.01 -2.85
CA VAL A 73 -8.38 5.02 -3.88
C VAL A 73 -6.91 5.36 -3.89
N GLY A 74 -6.22 4.99 -4.98
CA GLY A 74 -4.87 5.42 -5.32
C GLY A 74 -4.89 6.72 -6.13
N TYR A 75 -3.93 7.59 -5.85
CA TYR A 75 -3.70 8.84 -6.56
C TYR A 75 -2.38 8.69 -7.28
N PHE A 76 -2.39 8.73 -8.61
CA PHE A 76 -1.16 8.74 -9.38
C PHE A 76 -0.37 10.04 -9.19
N VAL A 77 0.87 10.01 -9.69
CA VAL A 77 1.74 11.18 -9.80
C VAL A 77 1.00 12.38 -10.39
N ALA A 78 1.15 13.54 -9.75
CA ALA A 78 0.39 14.73 -10.12
C ALA A 78 0.78 15.27 -11.49
N ASP A 79 2.07 15.14 -11.82
CA ASP A 79 2.63 15.60 -13.08
C ASP A 79 2.22 14.68 -14.23
N GLN A 80 1.26 15.14 -15.02
CA GLN A 80 0.76 14.41 -16.20
C GLN A 80 1.80 14.26 -17.32
N GLN A 81 2.89 15.04 -17.28
CA GLN A 81 4.01 14.93 -18.21
C GLN A 81 5.08 13.96 -17.69
N SER A 82 4.90 13.40 -16.50
CA SER A 82 5.83 12.41 -15.94
C SER A 82 6.00 11.23 -16.89
N SER A 83 7.25 10.80 -17.07
CA SER A 83 7.61 9.59 -17.83
C SER A 83 6.95 8.32 -17.27
N PHE A 84 6.46 8.37 -16.02
CA PHE A 84 5.67 7.29 -15.44
C PHE A 84 4.46 6.90 -16.32
N TYR A 85 3.75 7.87 -16.91
CA TYR A 85 2.57 7.59 -17.75
C TYR A 85 2.92 6.91 -19.08
N GLN A 86 4.20 6.83 -19.43
CA GLN A 86 4.71 6.08 -20.59
C GLN A 86 5.38 4.75 -20.18
N SER A 87 5.39 4.43 -18.89
CA SER A 87 6.07 3.24 -18.36
C SER A 87 5.30 1.94 -18.59
N GLU A 88 6.03 0.82 -18.57
CA GLU A 88 5.41 -0.52 -18.56
C GLU A 88 4.54 -0.74 -17.31
N ALA A 89 4.92 -0.17 -16.17
CA ALA A 89 4.14 -0.27 -14.93
C ALA A 89 2.75 0.34 -15.12
N PHE A 90 2.66 1.55 -15.67
CA PHE A 90 1.36 2.18 -15.95
C PHE A 90 0.55 1.40 -17.00
N THR A 91 1.22 0.86 -18.02
CA THR A 91 0.58 0.02 -19.05
C THR A 91 -0.06 -1.23 -18.45
N LYS A 92 0.64 -1.93 -17.54
CA LYS A 92 0.07 -3.06 -16.79
C LYS A 92 -1.17 -2.66 -15.99
N VAL A 93 -1.16 -1.47 -15.38
CA VAL A 93 -2.33 -0.96 -14.65
C VAL A 93 -3.52 -0.73 -15.59
N LEU A 94 -3.31 -0.09 -16.75
CA LEU A 94 -4.37 0.11 -17.74
C LEU A 94 -4.98 -1.22 -18.21
N GLN A 95 -4.15 -2.21 -18.53
CA GLN A 95 -4.60 -3.53 -18.95
C GLN A 95 -5.43 -4.23 -17.87
N TYR A 96 -5.01 -4.12 -16.61
CA TYR A 96 -5.76 -4.71 -15.50
C TYR A 96 -7.12 -4.02 -15.30
N VAL A 97 -7.17 -2.68 -15.42
CA VAL A 97 -8.43 -1.93 -15.33
C VAL A 97 -9.41 -2.32 -16.45
N GLN A 98 -8.92 -2.46 -17.68
CA GLN A 98 -9.73 -2.86 -18.82
C GLN A 98 -10.29 -4.28 -18.68
N SER A 99 -9.51 -5.21 -18.12
CA SER A 99 -9.92 -6.60 -17.92
C SER A 99 -10.80 -6.83 -16.69
N HIS A 100 -10.83 -5.90 -15.74
CA HIS A 100 -11.55 -6.05 -14.46
C HIS A 100 -12.44 -4.83 -14.09
N PRO A 101 -13.32 -4.35 -14.99
CA PRO A 101 -14.06 -3.10 -14.80
C PRO A 101 -15.03 -3.09 -13.61
N GLN A 102 -15.44 -4.26 -13.10
CA GLN A 102 -16.29 -4.37 -11.90
C GLN A 102 -15.51 -4.22 -10.59
N LYS A 103 -14.20 -4.50 -10.60
CA LYS A 103 -13.36 -4.50 -9.39
C LYS A 103 -12.53 -3.24 -9.25
N VAL A 104 -12.13 -2.66 -10.38
CA VAL A 104 -11.25 -1.50 -10.40
C VAL A 104 -11.67 -0.55 -11.51
N THR A 105 -11.60 0.75 -11.23
CA THR A 105 -11.89 1.80 -12.20
C THR A 105 -10.81 2.87 -12.16
N MET A 106 -10.62 3.55 -13.27
CA MET A 106 -9.68 4.67 -13.38
C MET A 106 -10.44 5.91 -13.85
N LYS A 107 -10.26 7.04 -13.13
CA LYS A 107 -10.96 8.30 -13.44
C LYS A 107 -10.09 9.51 -13.15
N GLU A 108 -10.16 10.51 -14.02
CA GLU A 108 -9.61 11.82 -13.73
C GLU A 108 -10.53 12.59 -12.79
N LYS A 109 -9.95 13.34 -11.86
CA LYS A 109 -10.68 14.17 -10.92
C LYS A 109 -9.93 15.45 -10.60
N GLN A 110 -10.63 16.57 -10.61
CA GLN A 110 -10.11 17.82 -10.09
C GLN A 110 -9.88 17.70 -8.58
N THR A 111 -8.63 17.88 -8.14
CA THR A 111 -8.24 17.94 -6.73
C THR A 111 -7.82 19.36 -6.36
N ARG A 112 -7.54 19.60 -5.06
CA ARG A 112 -6.97 20.89 -4.61
C ARG A 112 -5.64 21.23 -5.30
N ASN A 113 -4.91 20.21 -5.76
CA ASN A 113 -3.59 20.33 -6.38
C ASN A 113 -3.67 20.12 -7.90
N GLY A 114 -4.83 20.38 -8.53
CA GLY A 114 -5.02 20.19 -9.97
C GLY A 114 -5.68 18.86 -10.34
N LEU A 115 -5.74 18.60 -11.66
CA LEU A 115 -6.32 17.39 -12.22
C LEU A 115 -5.43 16.19 -11.92
N ARG A 116 -5.98 15.17 -11.25
CA ARG A 116 -5.26 13.92 -10.95
C ARG A 116 -6.00 12.71 -11.48
N LEU A 117 -5.23 11.74 -11.95
CA LEU A 117 -5.73 10.40 -12.28
C LEU A 117 -5.85 9.58 -10.99
N LEU A 118 -7.02 8.96 -10.81
CA LEU A 118 -7.33 8.13 -9.64
C LEU A 118 -7.59 6.69 -10.06
N LEU A 119 -7.04 5.75 -9.29
CA LEU A 119 -7.32 4.32 -9.38
C LEU A 119 -8.21 3.93 -8.21
N THR A 120 -9.40 3.39 -8.45
CA THR A 120 -10.36 3.03 -7.39
C THR A 120 -10.64 1.54 -7.44
N PHE A 121 -10.28 0.83 -6.37
CA PHE A 121 -10.66 -0.55 -6.13
C PHE A 121 -11.91 -0.60 -5.25
N GLU A 122 -12.88 -1.42 -5.66
CA GLU A 122 -14.12 -1.68 -4.95
C GLU A 122 -13.97 -2.83 -3.93
N GLU A 123 -14.88 -2.91 -2.96
CA GLU A 123 -14.96 -3.98 -1.95
C GLU A 123 -13.75 -4.17 -1.02
N ILE A 124 -12.93 -3.13 -0.87
CA ILE A 124 -11.76 -3.13 0.01
C ILE A 124 -12.14 -2.68 1.42
N SER A 125 -12.35 -3.63 2.33
CA SER A 125 -12.77 -3.41 3.72
C SER A 125 -11.70 -3.67 4.79
N SER A 126 -10.53 -4.15 4.41
CA SER A 126 -9.42 -4.45 5.32
C SER A 126 -8.07 -4.25 4.63
N VAL A 127 -7.01 -4.11 5.43
CA VAL A 127 -5.64 -3.97 4.91
C VAL A 127 -5.20 -5.22 4.15
N ASP A 128 -5.56 -6.41 4.63
CA ASP A 128 -5.31 -7.65 3.89
C ASP A 128 -5.96 -7.64 2.50
N LYS A 129 -7.25 -7.27 2.39
CA LYS A 129 -7.91 -7.15 1.07
C LYS A 129 -7.24 -6.14 0.17
N ALA A 130 -6.76 -5.02 0.73
CA ALA A 130 -6.00 -4.03 0.00
C ALA A 130 -4.70 -4.62 -0.56
N LEU A 131 -3.94 -5.33 0.28
CA LEU A 131 -2.72 -6.02 -0.14
C LEU A 131 -2.99 -7.06 -1.24
N GLN A 132 -4.02 -7.90 -1.08
CA GLN A 132 -4.39 -8.90 -2.09
C GLN A 132 -4.79 -8.26 -3.43
N ALA A 133 -5.46 -7.10 -3.41
CA ALA A 133 -5.82 -6.36 -4.61
C ALA A 133 -4.57 -5.81 -5.34
N LEU A 134 -3.55 -5.37 -4.59
CA LEU A 134 -2.34 -4.79 -5.16
C LEU A 134 -1.30 -5.84 -5.59
N LYS A 135 -1.26 -7.02 -4.97
CA LYS A 135 -0.35 -8.13 -5.34
C LYS A 135 -0.45 -8.59 -6.80
N LYS A 136 -1.48 -8.18 -7.53
CA LYS A 136 -1.60 -8.45 -8.98
C LYS A 136 -0.64 -7.61 -9.83
N PHE A 137 0.02 -6.62 -9.23
CA PHE A 137 0.94 -5.69 -9.88
C PHE A 137 2.40 -5.84 -9.43
N GLU A 138 2.70 -6.81 -8.56
CA GLU A 138 4.08 -7.24 -8.25
C GLU A 138 4.75 -7.91 -9.45
#